data_AF-A0A3D2GV48-F1
#
_entry.id   AF-A0A3D2GV48-F1
#
_cell.length_a   1.000
_cell.length_b   1.000
_cell.length_c   1.000
_cell.angle_alpha   90.00
_cell.angle_beta   90.00
_cell.angle_gamma   90.00
#
_symmetry.space_group_name_H-M   'P 1'
#
loop_
_entity.id
_entity.type
_entity.pdbx_description
1 polymer ?
#
loop_
_entity_poly.entity_id
_entity_poly.type
_entity_poly.pdbx_seq_one_letter_code
_entity_poly.pdbx_strand_id
1 'polypeptide(L)'
;MNKLFFYSIAFCLAALFLPGSKAAYFPQPMINMGPSSPLGQRVNAIMAKWQLLASQFNSTPNQITGSEQEIKEDQAVLNQALSTPGPGDRNQMSQILFLIDLAQLRLLIRQTKEAEQSFPSSFEANNKSVAKQTSFPRRQGLHSPDWYRTNGALIGRLMTKFGQFLSQNPTYYTAPPLLLVGIGSTYDEGKRALDKYNQYISCFSNPQIPLCTTLSIAAGNPQQSSNQNDDNSDDDNDDDDNG
;
A
#
# COMPACT_ATOMS: atom_id res chain seq x y z
N MET A 1 -47.55 17.55 -60.42
CA MET A 1 -48.88 18.14 -60.10
C MET A 1 -49.45 17.41 -58.89
N ASN A 2 -49.69 18.15 -57.80
CA ASN A 2 -50.69 18.02 -56.70
C ASN A 2 -51.14 16.62 -56.22
N LYS A 3 -51.27 16.27 -54.93
CA LYS A 3 -51.72 16.97 -53.71
C LYS A 3 -51.10 16.26 -52.48
N LEU A 4 -50.47 16.92 -51.50
CA LEU A 4 -51.06 17.57 -50.30
C LEU A 4 -52.17 16.75 -49.59
N PHE A 5 -51.81 16.13 -48.46
CA PHE A 5 -52.70 15.91 -47.32
C PHE A 5 -51.95 16.24 -46.02
N PHE A 6 -52.42 17.28 -45.36
CA PHE A 6 -52.10 17.64 -43.99
C PHE A 6 -52.94 16.79 -43.03
N TYR A 7 -52.34 16.29 -41.96
CA TYR A 7 -53.02 16.16 -40.67
C TYR A 7 -52.09 16.60 -39.54
N SER A 8 -52.65 17.48 -38.73
CA SER A 8 -52.08 18.18 -37.59
C SER A 8 -52.40 17.38 -36.33
N ILE A 9 -51.41 17.02 -35.51
CA ILE A 9 -51.60 16.75 -34.08
C ILE A 9 -50.41 17.37 -33.33
N ALA A 10 -50.75 18.36 -32.51
CA ALA A 10 -49.91 18.98 -31.51
C ALA A 10 -49.40 17.96 -30.47
N PHE A 11 -48.21 18.15 -29.90
CA PHE A 11 -47.99 17.98 -28.46
C PHE A 11 -46.67 18.62 -28.00
N CYS A 12 -46.84 19.63 -27.14
CA CYS A 12 -45.99 20.15 -26.07
C CYS A 12 -44.45 20.24 -26.20
N LEU A 13 -43.98 21.48 -26.17
CA LEU A 13 -42.88 21.91 -25.31
C LEU A 13 -43.05 21.34 -23.89
N ALA A 14 -42.04 20.63 -23.41
CA ALA A 14 -41.76 20.51 -21.98
C ALA A 14 -40.24 20.62 -21.77
N ALA A 15 -39.82 21.82 -21.38
CA ALA A 15 -38.60 22.00 -20.63
C ALA A 15 -38.72 21.24 -19.30
N LEU A 16 -37.87 20.22 -19.14
CA LEU A 16 -37.50 19.71 -17.83
C LEU A 16 -35.97 19.77 -17.82
N PHE A 17 -35.39 20.86 -17.32
CA PHE A 17 -34.94 20.90 -15.93
C PHE A 17 -34.30 19.56 -15.56
N LEU A 18 -33.06 19.37 -15.97
CA LEU A 18 -32.15 18.50 -15.22
C LEU A 18 -32.01 19.14 -13.82
N PRO A 19 -32.54 18.51 -12.76
CA PRO A 19 -32.27 18.98 -11.42
C PRO A 19 -30.77 18.87 -11.18
N GLY A 20 -30.23 19.94 -10.64
CA GLY A 20 -28.80 20.20 -10.56
C GLY A 20 -27.97 18.98 -10.20
N SER A 21 -26.93 18.77 -11.01
CA SER A 21 -25.66 18.26 -10.50
C SER A 21 -25.32 19.10 -9.28
N LYS A 22 -25.69 18.59 -8.11
CA LYS A 22 -25.08 18.99 -6.85
C LYS A 22 -23.62 18.63 -7.02
N ALA A 23 -22.84 19.58 -7.52
CA ALA A 23 -21.43 19.65 -7.22
C ALA A 23 -21.32 19.36 -5.72
N ALA A 24 -20.57 18.34 -5.36
CA ALA A 24 -20.26 18.08 -3.97
C ALA A 24 -19.60 19.36 -3.44
N TYR A 25 -20.40 20.16 -2.72
CA TYR A 25 -19.97 21.37 -2.06
C TYR A 25 -19.09 20.89 -0.92
N PHE A 26 -17.80 20.74 -1.18
CA PHE A 26 -16.81 20.75 -0.11
C PHE A 26 -16.85 22.18 0.45
N PRO A 27 -17.33 22.39 1.68
CA PRO A 27 -17.29 23.71 2.27
C PRO A 27 -15.82 24.15 2.27
N GLN A 28 -15.52 25.25 1.58
CA GLN A 28 -14.22 25.88 1.71
C GLN A 28 -14.05 26.31 3.17
N PRO A 29 -13.00 25.89 3.87
CA PRO A 29 -12.80 26.35 5.23
C PRO A 29 -12.41 27.82 5.21
N MET A 30 -13.25 28.64 5.84
CA MET A 30 -12.81 29.95 6.29
C MET A 30 -11.70 29.73 7.32
N ILE A 31 -10.49 30.19 6.99
CA ILE A 31 -9.32 30.14 7.87
C ILE A 31 -9.57 31.14 9.01
N ASN A 32 -10.19 30.69 10.10
CA ASN A 32 -10.37 31.52 11.29
C ASN A 32 -9.13 31.36 12.19
N MET A 33 -8.20 32.31 12.08
CA MET A 33 -6.90 32.30 12.74
C MET A 33 -7.02 32.70 14.22
N GLY A 34 -7.05 31.72 15.12
CA GLY A 34 -6.78 31.93 16.56
C GLY A 34 -5.27 31.81 16.89
N PRO A 35 -4.81 32.35 18.04
CA PRO A 35 -3.39 32.39 18.39
C PRO A 35 -2.84 30.97 18.56
N SER A 36 -1.87 30.61 17.72
CA SER A 36 -1.46 29.23 17.50
C SER A 36 -0.34 28.80 18.46
N SER A 37 -0.66 27.84 19.34
CA SER A 37 0.35 27.10 20.10
C SER A 37 1.36 26.44 19.13
N PRO A 38 2.59 26.07 19.58
CA PRO A 38 3.56 25.37 18.72
C PRO A 38 2.98 24.10 18.07
N LEU A 39 2.08 23.41 18.78
CA LEU A 39 1.33 22.28 18.25
C LEU A 39 0.35 22.72 17.15
N GLY A 40 -0.42 23.80 17.36
CA GLY A 40 -1.34 24.35 16.36
C GLY A 40 -0.64 24.79 15.07
N GLN A 41 0.57 25.37 15.16
CA GLN A 41 1.36 25.74 13.97
C GLN A 41 1.78 24.50 13.17
N ARG A 42 2.22 23.44 13.84
CA ARG A 42 2.60 22.17 13.19
C ARG A 42 1.40 21.49 12.54
N VAL A 43 0.25 21.48 13.21
CA VAL A 43 -1.01 20.96 12.65
C VAL A 43 -1.39 21.74 11.40
N ASN A 44 -1.35 23.07 11.42
CA ASN A 44 -1.66 23.89 10.25
C ASN A 44 -0.70 23.64 9.08
N ALA A 45 0.59 23.44 9.34
CA ALA A 45 1.57 23.10 8.31
C ALA A 45 1.28 21.73 7.67
N ILE A 46 0.93 20.73 8.48
CA ILE A 46 0.54 19.40 8.00
C ILE A 46 -0.77 19.47 7.22
N MET A 47 -1.78 20.19 7.75
CA MET A 47 -3.04 20.39 7.06
C MET A 47 -2.83 21.04 5.70
N ALA A 48 -2.03 22.10 5.64
CA ALA A 48 -1.64 22.74 4.39
C ALA A 48 -0.91 21.75 3.46
N LYS A 49 0.06 20.97 3.94
CA LYS A 49 0.83 20.00 3.12
C LYS A 49 -0.07 18.96 2.45
N TRP A 50 -1.00 18.37 3.20
CA TRP A 50 -1.89 17.32 2.69
C TRP A 50 -3.15 17.90 1.99
N GLN A 51 -3.49 19.19 2.20
CA GLN A 51 -4.54 19.91 1.46
C GLN A 51 -4.04 20.49 0.12
N LEU A 52 -2.78 20.91 0.01
CA LEU A 52 -2.20 21.70 -1.11
C LEU A 52 -1.74 20.89 -2.33
N LEU A 53 -2.43 19.80 -2.67
CA LEU A 53 -2.32 19.23 -4.02
C LEU A 53 -3.48 19.60 -4.94
N ALA A 54 -4.45 20.39 -4.45
CA ALA A 54 -5.59 20.80 -5.24
C ALA A 54 -5.30 21.80 -6.37
N SER A 55 -4.26 22.62 -6.27
CA SER A 55 -3.88 23.53 -7.37
C SER A 55 -2.98 22.87 -8.43
N GLN A 56 -2.53 21.63 -8.20
CA GLN A 56 -1.72 20.86 -9.15
C GLN A 56 -2.55 19.86 -9.97
N PHE A 57 -3.89 19.98 -9.93
CA PHE A 57 -4.89 19.04 -10.48
C PHE A 57 -4.89 18.86 -12.02
N ASN A 58 -4.13 19.64 -12.79
CA ASN A 58 -4.02 19.41 -14.24
C ASN A 58 -2.96 18.36 -14.62
N SER A 59 -2.17 17.93 -13.65
CA SER A 59 -1.39 16.71 -13.69
C SER A 59 -2.09 15.73 -12.76
N THR A 60 -2.47 14.56 -13.27
CA THR A 60 -2.88 13.39 -12.49
C THR A 60 -2.11 13.39 -11.16
N PRO A 61 -2.75 13.31 -9.97
CA PRO A 61 -1.97 13.30 -8.74
C PRO A 61 -1.07 12.07 -8.80
N ASN A 62 0.21 12.28 -9.08
CA ASN A 62 1.23 11.24 -9.04
C ASN A 62 1.48 10.94 -7.57
N GLN A 63 0.50 10.24 -7.00
CA GLN A 63 0.50 9.59 -5.71
C GLN A 63 0.62 10.56 -4.51
N ILE A 64 -0.32 10.43 -3.59
CA ILE A 64 -0.10 10.79 -2.19
C ILE A 64 1.12 9.98 -1.73
N THR A 65 2.31 10.57 -1.76
CA THR A 65 3.59 9.97 -1.38
C THR A 65 4.26 10.83 -0.33
N GLY A 66 4.78 10.18 0.70
CA GLY A 66 5.74 10.75 1.64
C GLY A 66 6.81 9.71 1.95
N SER A 67 7.91 10.12 2.55
CA SER A 67 8.87 9.17 3.11
C SER A 67 8.27 8.48 4.35
N GLU A 68 8.79 7.30 4.72
CA GLU A 68 8.33 6.59 5.92
C GLU A 68 8.43 7.45 7.18
N GLN A 69 9.53 8.20 7.30
CA GLN A 69 9.79 9.07 8.44
C GLN A 69 8.82 10.25 8.47
N GLU A 70 8.62 10.93 7.34
CA GLU A 70 7.70 12.05 7.22
C GLU A 70 6.26 11.65 7.56
N ILE A 71 5.81 10.50 7.05
CA ILE A 71 4.46 9.98 7.32
C ILE A 71 4.28 9.71 8.82
N LYS A 72 5.28 9.09 9.46
CA LYS A 72 5.26 8.80 10.91
C LYS A 72 5.22 10.08 11.74
N GLU A 73 6.03 11.08 11.39
CA GLU A 73 6.11 12.35 12.09
C GLU A 73 4.79 13.13 12.00
N ASP A 74 4.20 13.22 10.81
CA ASP A 74 2.91 13.88 10.61
C ASP A 74 1.78 13.18 11.38
N GLN A 75 1.74 11.85 11.32
CA GLN A 75 0.74 11.06 12.01
C GLN A 75 0.84 11.25 13.53
N ALA A 76 2.05 11.32 14.09
CA ALA A 76 2.27 11.56 15.51
C ALA A 76 1.76 12.94 15.95
N VAL A 77 2.03 13.99 15.18
CA VAL A 77 1.56 15.35 15.48
C VAL A 77 0.04 15.44 15.46
N LEU A 78 -0.61 14.86 14.45
CA LEU A 78 -2.07 14.89 14.34
C LEU A 78 -2.75 14.05 15.43
N ASN A 79 -2.20 12.88 15.79
CA ASN A 79 -2.71 12.10 16.90
C ASN A 79 -2.58 12.85 18.23
N GLN A 80 -1.45 13.54 18.45
CA GLN A 80 -1.24 14.39 19.62
C GLN A 80 -2.30 15.52 19.66
N ALA A 81 -2.53 16.19 18.53
CA ALA A 81 -3.53 17.25 18.42
C ALA A 81 -4.97 16.77 18.69
N LEU A 82 -5.36 15.59 18.17
CA LEU A 82 -6.69 15.01 18.41
C LEU A 82 -6.93 14.58 19.85
N SER A 83 -5.86 14.14 20.53
CA SER A 83 -5.91 13.75 21.95
C SER A 83 -6.00 14.94 22.90
N THR A 84 -5.72 16.16 22.41
CA THR A 84 -5.80 17.39 23.19
C THR A 84 -7.17 18.06 22.96
N PRO A 85 -7.92 18.44 24.01
CA PRO A 85 -9.18 19.16 23.85
C PRO A 85 -8.92 20.61 23.40
N GLY A 86 -8.88 20.83 22.08
CA GLY A 86 -8.84 22.16 21.47
C GLY A 86 -10.14 22.47 20.70
N PRO A 87 -10.52 23.75 20.59
CA PRO A 87 -11.61 24.17 19.71
C PRO A 87 -11.16 24.12 18.24
N GLY A 88 -11.91 23.42 17.39
CA GLY A 88 -11.78 23.48 15.92
C GLY A 88 -11.00 22.34 15.25
N ASP A 89 -11.42 22.00 14.03
CA ASP A 89 -10.73 21.16 13.02
C ASP A 89 -10.61 19.64 13.21
N ARG A 90 -11.27 19.02 14.20
CA ARG A 90 -11.31 17.54 14.35
C ARG A 90 -11.69 16.78 13.07
N ASN A 91 -12.69 17.28 12.34
CA ASN A 91 -13.12 16.64 11.09
C ASN A 91 -12.06 16.76 9.99
N GLN A 92 -11.41 17.91 9.85
CA GLN A 92 -10.34 18.11 8.87
C GLN A 92 -9.11 17.28 9.22
N MET A 93 -8.68 17.29 10.48
CA MET A 93 -7.58 16.46 10.95
C MET A 93 -7.85 14.97 10.72
N SER A 94 -9.09 14.50 10.92
CA SER A 94 -9.47 13.11 10.64
C SER A 94 -9.41 12.78 9.14
N GLN A 95 -9.80 13.71 8.26
CA GLN A 95 -9.66 13.54 6.81
C GLN A 95 -8.18 13.48 6.41
N ILE A 96 -7.33 14.35 6.95
CA ILE A 96 -5.88 14.35 6.70
C ILE A 96 -5.25 13.04 7.16
N LEU A 97 -5.60 12.55 8.36
CA LEU A 97 -5.11 11.27 8.87
C LEU A 97 -5.47 10.10 7.95
N PHE A 98 -6.65 10.14 7.33
CA PHE A 98 -7.03 9.13 6.36
C PHE A 98 -6.16 9.19 5.09
N LEU A 99 -5.82 10.39 4.61
CA LEU A 99 -4.89 10.57 3.48
C LEU A 99 -3.47 10.07 3.84
N ILE A 100 -3.01 10.32 5.06
CA ILE A 100 -1.73 9.81 5.59
C ILE A 100 -1.74 8.28 5.66
N ASP A 101 -2.82 7.68 6.18
CA ASP A 101 -3.00 6.22 6.21
C ASP A 101 -2.98 5.63 4.79
N LEU A 102 -3.50 6.34 3.78
CA LEU A 102 -3.48 5.91 2.38
C LEU A 102 -2.07 5.96 1.79
N ALA A 103 -1.31 7.01 2.13
CA ALA A 103 0.11 7.13 1.78
C ALA A 103 0.94 5.99 2.39
N GLN A 104 0.72 5.70 3.68
CA GLN A 104 1.38 4.63 4.41
C GLN A 104 1.10 3.27 3.79
N LEU A 105 -0.17 3.00 3.41
CA LEU A 105 -0.53 1.74 2.76
C LEU A 105 0.19 1.58 1.41
N ARG A 106 0.25 2.62 0.59
CA ARG A 106 0.99 2.61 -0.68
C ARG A 106 2.48 2.37 -0.49
N LEU A 107 3.07 2.96 0.55
CA LEU A 107 4.46 2.71 0.91
C LEU A 107 4.69 1.24 1.29
N LEU A 108 3.83 0.67 2.14
CA LEU A 108 3.93 -0.73 2.56
C LEU A 108 3.72 -1.72 1.40
N ILE A 109 2.82 -1.40 0.47
CA ILE A 109 2.64 -2.17 -0.76
C ILE A 109 3.95 -2.17 -1.58
N ARG A 110 4.63 -1.03 -1.71
CA ARG A 110 5.96 -0.96 -2.36
C ARG A 110 7.00 -1.81 -1.62
N GLN A 111 7.05 -1.70 -0.29
CA GLN A 111 7.94 -2.52 0.56
C GLN A 111 7.63 -4.02 0.49
N THR A 112 6.43 -4.41 0.07
CA THR A 112 6.10 -5.84 -0.14
C THR A 112 6.94 -6.46 -1.26
N LYS A 113 7.34 -5.67 -2.27
CA LYS A 113 8.25 -6.15 -3.32
C LYS A 113 9.67 -6.38 -2.77
N GLU A 114 10.14 -5.49 -1.90
CA GLU A 114 11.42 -5.64 -1.20
C GLU A 114 11.39 -6.87 -0.27
N ALA A 115 10.28 -7.07 0.45
CA ALA A 115 10.04 -8.24 1.28
C ALA A 115 10.08 -9.53 0.47
N GLU A 116 9.46 -9.55 -0.72
CA GLU A 116 9.47 -10.70 -1.62
C GLU A 116 10.87 -11.05 -2.12
N GLN A 117 11.68 -10.05 -2.48
CA GLN A 117 13.06 -10.27 -2.93
C GLN A 117 13.98 -10.76 -1.81
N SER A 118 13.80 -10.23 -0.60
CA SER A 118 14.65 -10.53 0.55
C SER A 118 14.20 -11.76 1.36
N PHE A 119 12.99 -12.26 1.13
CA PHE A 119 12.41 -13.35 1.92
C PHE A 119 13.25 -14.64 1.92
N PRO A 120 13.72 -15.18 0.78
CA PRO A 120 14.46 -16.45 0.78
C PRO A 120 15.73 -16.39 1.64
N SER A 121 16.53 -15.35 1.45
CA SER A 121 17.79 -15.16 2.18
C SER A 121 17.54 -14.85 3.65
N SER A 122 16.48 -14.10 3.96
CA SER A 122 16.04 -13.85 5.34
C SER A 122 15.57 -15.12 6.04
N PHE A 123 14.83 -15.97 5.33
CA PHE A 123 14.31 -17.24 5.83
C PHE A 123 15.43 -18.24 6.08
N GLU A 124 16.36 -18.40 5.13
CA GLU A 124 17.54 -19.24 5.30
C GLU A 124 18.43 -18.77 6.46
N ALA A 125 18.68 -17.46 6.55
CA ALA A 125 19.45 -16.87 7.65
C ALA A 125 18.79 -17.13 9.01
N ASN A 126 17.45 -17.01 9.09
CA ASN A 126 16.71 -17.32 10.30
C ASN A 126 16.81 -18.80 10.69
N ASN A 127 16.65 -19.72 9.73
CA ASN A 127 16.74 -21.15 10.01
C ASN A 127 18.15 -21.52 10.50
N LYS A 128 19.19 -20.94 9.91
CA LYS A 128 20.57 -21.11 10.37
C LYS A 128 20.78 -20.56 11.78
N SER A 129 20.25 -19.37 12.08
CA SER A 129 20.38 -18.78 13.42
C SER A 129 19.64 -19.59 14.49
N VAL A 130 18.45 -20.10 14.17
CA VAL A 130 17.69 -20.97 15.08
C VAL A 130 18.44 -22.29 15.33
N ALA A 131 18.93 -22.94 14.26
CA ALA A 131 19.67 -24.20 14.39
C ALA A 131 20.97 -24.05 15.20
N LYS A 132 21.65 -22.91 15.07
CA LYS A 132 22.89 -22.60 15.80
C LYS A 132 22.66 -21.92 17.15
N GLN A 133 21.41 -21.63 17.52
CA GLN A 133 21.04 -20.84 18.71
C GLN A 133 21.76 -19.48 18.77
N THR A 134 21.93 -18.83 17.62
CA THR A 134 22.57 -17.50 17.53
C THR A 134 21.55 -16.41 17.24
N SER A 135 21.97 -15.15 17.40
CA SER A 135 21.17 -14.00 16.97
C SER A 135 21.02 -13.95 15.44
N PHE A 136 19.92 -13.33 14.98
CA PHE A 136 19.70 -13.08 13.56
C PHE A 136 20.76 -12.10 13.02
N PRO A 137 21.40 -12.39 11.87
CA PRO A 137 22.48 -11.57 11.36
C PRO A 137 21.98 -10.18 10.92
N ARG A 138 22.69 -9.13 11.32
CA ARG A 138 22.49 -7.78 10.79
C ARG A 138 23.30 -7.60 9.52
N ARG A 139 22.70 -7.89 8.36
CA ARG A 139 23.30 -7.66 7.03
C ARG A 139 22.34 -6.82 6.18
N GLN A 140 22.90 -6.01 5.29
CA GLN A 140 22.08 -5.25 4.34
C GLN A 140 21.26 -6.21 3.48
N GLY A 141 19.99 -5.87 3.25
CA GLY A 141 19.05 -6.68 2.47
C GLY A 141 18.45 -7.88 3.20
N LEU A 142 18.79 -8.13 4.46
CA LEU A 142 18.11 -9.13 5.29
C LEU A 142 17.13 -8.47 6.25
N HIS A 143 15.94 -9.06 6.36
CA HIS A 143 14.92 -8.60 7.29
C HIS A 143 14.66 -9.70 8.33
N SER A 144 14.57 -9.30 9.61
CA SER A 144 14.26 -10.25 10.68
C SER A 144 12.79 -10.68 10.64
N PRO A 145 12.42 -11.82 11.24
CA PRO A 145 11.01 -12.23 11.37
C PRO A 145 10.11 -11.13 11.96
N ASP A 146 10.61 -10.35 12.92
CA ASP A 146 9.87 -9.24 13.54
C ASP A 146 9.60 -8.08 12.59
N TRP A 147 10.49 -7.83 11.63
CA TRP A 147 10.25 -6.84 10.59
C TRP A 147 9.05 -7.24 9.72
N TYR A 148 8.99 -8.50 9.28
CA TYR A 148 7.84 -9.03 8.54
C TYR A 148 6.54 -8.97 9.35
N ARG A 149 6.59 -9.36 10.64
CA ARG A 149 5.43 -9.26 11.54
C ARG A 149 4.94 -7.84 11.72
N THR A 150 5.86 -6.89 11.91
CA THR A 150 5.53 -5.48 12.14
C THR A 150 4.84 -4.88 10.92
N ASN A 151 5.38 -5.13 9.72
CA ASN A 151 4.79 -4.64 8.48
C ASN A 151 3.47 -5.32 8.16
N GLY A 152 3.36 -6.64 8.32
CA GLY A 152 2.10 -7.36 8.16
C GLY A 152 1.00 -6.84 9.09
N ALA A 153 1.33 -6.62 10.37
CA ALA A 153 0.39 -6.06 11.34
C ALA A 153 -0.03 -4.63 10.98
N LEU A 154 0.89 -3.79 10.50
CA LEU A 154 0.58 -2.43 10.08
C LEU A 154 -0.35 -2.42 8.86
N ILE A 155 -0.07 -3.23 7.83
CA ILE A 155 -0.96 -3.41 6.69
C ILE A 155 -2.33 -3.89 7.17
N GLY A 156 -2.40 -4.91 8.03
CA GLY A 156 -3.66 -5.44 8.55
C GLY A 156 -4.54 -4.39 9.25
N ARG A 157 -3.92 -3.52 10.07
CA ARG A 157 -4.64 -2.40 10.70
C ARG A 157 -5.17 -1.41 9.68
N LEU A 158 -4.35 -1.03 8.70
CA LEU A 158 -4.77 -0.13 7.62
C LEU A 158 -5.91 -0.77 6.80
N MET A 159 -5.81 -2.06 6.46
CA MET A 159 -6.85 -2.75 5.71
C MET A 159 -8.19 -2.78 6.43
N THR A 160 -8.18 -2.95 7.75
CA THR A 160 -9.39 -2.88 8.56
C THR A 160 -10.04 -1.49 8.45
N LYS A 161 -9.25 -0.42 8.59
CA LYS A 161 -9.74 0.97 8.46
C LYS A 161 -10.31 1.25 7.06
N PHE A 162 -9.58 0.89 6.00
CA PHE A 162 -10.03 1.10 4.62
C PHE A 162 -11.27 0.27 4.28
N GLY A 163 -11.34 -0.97 4.77
CA GLY A 163 -12.50 -1.84 4.56
C GLY A 163 -13.77 -1.26 5.19
N GLN A 164 -13.68 -0.74 6.40
CA GLN A 164 -14.79 -0.04 7.07
C GLN A 164 -15.18 1.25 6.33
N PHE A 165 -14.21 2.03 5.86
CA PHE A 165 -14.48 3.26 5.12
C PHE A 165 -15.19 2.97 3.78
N LEU A 166 -14.71 1.98 3.03
CA LEU A 166 -15.26 1.61 1.72
C LEU A 166 -16.62 0.91 1.83
N SER A 167 -16.89 0.19 2.92
CA SER A 167 -18.23 -0.38 3.14
C SER A 167 -19.28 0.70 3.44
N GLN A 168 -18.88 1.79 4.10
CA GLN A 168 -19.74 2.95 4.33
C GLN A 168 -19.87 3.86 3.09
N ASN A 169 -18.87 3.85 2.21
CA ASN A 169 -18.78 4.71 1.03
C ASN A 169 -18.44 3.89 -0.24
N PRO A 170 -19.33 2.98 -0.68
CA PRO A 170 -19.01 2.02 -1.74
C PRO A 170 -18.71 2.68 -3.10
N THR A 171 -19.28 3.85 -3.37
CA THR A 171 -19.04 4.61 -4.61
C THR A 171 -17.59 5.04 -4.77
N TYR A 172 -16.84 5.22 -3.68
CA TYR A 172 -15.44 5.63 -3.72
C TYR A 172 -14.51 4.52 -4.20
N TYR A 173 -14.98 3.27 -4.22
CA TYR A 173 -14.22 2.17 -4.79
C TYR A 173 -14.08 2.32 -6.31
N THR A 174 -15.14 2.75 -7.01
CA THR A 174 -15.19 2.85 -8.48
C THR A 174 -15.05 4.28 -9.00
N ALA A 175 -15.51 5.26 -8.24
CA ALA A 175 -15.49 6.68 -8.59
C ALA A 175 -14.99 7.53 -7.41
N PRO A 176 -13.71 7.38 -7.01
CA PRO A 176 -13.16 8.14 -5.91
C PRO A 176 -13.08 9.64 -6.24
N PRO A 177 -13.27 10.52 -5.24
CA PRO A 177 -12.84 11.91 -5.32
C PRO A 177 -11.35 12.01 -5.68
N LEU A 178 -10.93 13.13 -6.26
CA LEU A 178 -9.56 13.30 -6.78
C LEU A 178 -8.45 12.97 -5.77
N LEU A 179 -8.61 13.35 -4.50
CA LEU A 179 -7.64 13.06 -3.44
C LEU A 179 -7.58 11.57 -3.05
N LEU A 180 -8.60 10.79 -3.39
CA LEU A 180 -8.70 9.35 -3.10
C LEU A 180 -8.51 8.50 -4.36
N VAL A 181 -8.04 9.09 -5.47
CA VAL A 181 -7.82 8.36 -6.73
C VAL A 181 -6.95 7.13 -6.48
N GLY A 182 -7.39 5.99 -7.01
CA GLY A 182 -6.73 4.71 -6.84
C GLY A 182 -6.91 4.09 -5.46
N ILE A 183 -7.83 4.55 -4.61
CA ILE A 183 -8.11 3.92 -3.31
C ILE A 183 -8.58 2.47 -3.46
N GLY A 184 -9.45 2.17 -4.44
CA GLY A 184 -9.90 0.79 -4.70
C GLY A 184 -8.76 -0.14 -5.09
N SER A 185 -7.92 0.26 -6.06
CA SER A 185 -6.75 -0.52 -6.45
C SER A 185 -5.72 -0.66 -5.32
N THR A 186 -5.48 0.41 -4.57
CA THR A 186 -4.60 0.38 -3.39
C THR A 186 -5.14 -0.59 -2.33
N TYR A 187 -6.46 -0.63 -2.13
CA TYR A 187 -7.11 -1.53 -1.19
C TYR A 187 -6.93 -3.00 -1.60
N ASP A 188 -7.10 -3.32 -2.88
CA ASP A 188 -6.91 -4.69 -3.39
C ASP A 188 -5.44 -5.12 -3.34
N GLU A 189 -4.52 -4.23 -3.72
CA GLU A 189 -3.08 -4.47 -3.59
C GLU A 189 -2.67 -4.65 -2.13
N GLY A 190 -3.26 -3.89 -1.21
CA GLY A 190 -3.04 -4.01 0.22
C GLY A 190 -3.49 -5.37 0.78
N LYS A 191 -4.62 -5.91 0.30
CA LYS A 191 -5.04 -7.29 0.64
C LYS A 191 -4.01 -8.32 0.17
N ARG A 192 -3.60 -8.24 -1.10
CA ARG A 192 -2.57 -9.14 -1.66
C ARG A 192 -1.25 -9.05 -0.89
N ALA A 193 -0.86 -7.84 -0.50
CA ALA A 193 0.33 -7.62 0.31
C ALA A 193 0.20 -8.25 1.70
N LEU A 194 -0.94 -8.06 2.38
CA LEU A 194 -1.22 -8.67 3.67
C LEU A 194 -1.15 -10.20 3.60
N ASP A 195 -1.74 -10.80 2.57
CA ASP A 195 -1.71 -12.24 2.37
C ASP A 195 -0.28 -12.75 2.19
N LYS A 196 0.57 -12.05 1.41
CA LYS A 196 2.00 -12.38 1.28
C LYS A 196 2.73 -12.30 2.62
N TYR A 197 2.55 -11.23 3.38
CA TYR A 197 3.18 -11.11 4.70
C TYR A 197 2.74 -12.23 5.65
N ASN A 198 1.46 -12.60 5.65
CA ASN A 198 0.95 -13.70 6.45
C ASN A 198 1.60 -15.04 6.06
N GLN A 199 1.84 -15.28 4.77
CA GLN A 199 2.58 -16.45 4.31
C GLN A 199 4.03 -16.44 4.81
N TYR A 200 4.75 -15.32 4.68
CA TYR A 200 6.12 -15.18 5.19
C TYR A 200 6.20 -15.42 6.70
N ILE A 201 5.30 -14.81 7.47
CA ILE A 201 5.23 -14.97 8.93
C ILE A 201 4.97 -16.43 9.29
N SER A 202 4.04 -17.09 8.59
CA SER A 202 3.74 -18.51 8.79
C SER A 202 4.97 -19.38 8.56
N CYS A 203 5.80 -19.05 7.57
CA CYS A 203 7.04 -19.79 7.32
C CYS A 203 8.07 -19.63 8.42
N PHE A 204 8.26 -18.42 8.96
CA PHE A 204 9.15 -18.24 10.11
C PHE A 204 8.67 -19.01 11.36
N SER A 205 7.36 -19.20 11.52
CA SER A 205 6.78 -19.93 12.64
C SER A 205 6.73 -21.45 12.43
N ASN A 206 6.55 -21.91 11.19
CA ASN A 206 6.51 -23.31 10.82
C ASN A 206 7.21 -23.53 9.46
N PRO A 207 8.54 -23.73 9.48
CA PRO A 207 9.34 -23.92 8.26
C PRO A 207 8.98 -25.15 7.42
N GLN A 208 8.27 -26.12 8.01
CA GLN A 208 7.94 -27.40 7.38
C GLN A 208 6.73 -27.34 6.43
N ILE A 209 6.04 -26.19 6.37
CA ILE A 209 4.90 -26.02 5.46
C ILE A 209 5.42 -26.05 4.00
N PRO A 210 4.84 -26.87 3.10
CA PRO A 210 5.31 -27.00 1.71
C PRO A 210 5.40 -25.67 0.92
N LEU A 211 4.53 -24.71 1.26
CA LEU A 211 4.55 -23.36 0.69
C LEU A 211 5.88 -22.64 0.96
N CYS A 212 6.54 -22.88 2.09
CA CYS A 212 7.76 -22.19 2.48
C CYS A 212 8.95 -22.57 1.60
N THR A 213 9.02 -23.84 1.21
CA THR A 213 9.99 -24.32 0.22
C THR A 213 9.77 -23.62 -1.12
N THR A 214 8.52 -23.52 -1.57
CA THR A 214 8.16 -22.84 -2.83
C THR A 214 8.54 -21.35 -2.79
N LEU A 215 8.20 -20.65 -1.71
CA LEU A 215 8.52 -19.24 -1.51
C LEU A 215 10.03 -18.98 -1.40
N SER A 216 10.79 -19.93 -0.84
CA SER A 216 12.26 -19.85 -0.79
C SER A 216 12.93 -20.12 -2.15
N ILE A 217 12.33 -20.97 -2.99
CA ILE A 217 12.89 -21.33 -4.31
C ILE A 217 12.52 -20.31 -5.39
N ALA A 218 11.31 -19.73 -5.33
CA ALA A 218 10.78 -18.80 -6.34
C ALA A 218 11.59 -17.52 -6.53
N ALA A 219 12.51 -17.18 -5.62
CA ALA A 219 13.42 -16.04 -5.74
C ALA A 219 14.91 -16.44 -5.75
N GLY A 220 15.21 -17.75 -5.89
CA GLY A 220 16.56 -18.30 -5.89
C GLY A 220 17.08 -18.83 -7.25
N ASN A 221 16.32 -18.75 -8.36
CA ASN A 221 16.76 -19.40 -9.60
C ASN A 221 16.45 -18.63 -10.90
N PRO A 222 17.50 -18.17 -11.61
CA PRO A 222 17.58 -18.40 -13.05
C PRO A 222 18.62 -19.45 -13.47
N GLN A 223 19.51 -19.94 -12.59
CA GLN A 223 20.59 -20.86 -13.00
C GLN A 223 20.98 -21.86 -11.91
N GLN A 224 20.19 -22.92 -11.78
CA GLN A 224 20.61 -24.21 -11.25
C GLN A 224 19.69 -25.25 -11.88
N SER A 225 19.86 -25.39 -13.19
CA SER A 225 19.34 -26.48 -14.00
C SER A 225 20.51 -26.92 -14.86
N SER A 226 20.81 -28.22 -14.80
CA SER A 226 21.84 -28.99 -15.52
C SER A 226 23.31 -28.64 -15.22
N ASN A 227 23.87 -29.34 -14.23
CA ASN A 227 25.03 -30.22 -14.46
C ASN A 227 25.17 -31.16 -13.26
N GLN A 228 24.20 -32.06 -13.11
CA GLN A 228 24.49 -33.40 -12.63
C GLN A 228 24.69 -34.23 -13.89
N ASN A 229 25.94 -34.37 -14.33
CA ASN A 229 26.35 -35.55 -15.07
C ASN A 229 27.24 -36.32 -14.12
N ASP A 230 26.63 -37.35 -13.57
CA ASP A 230 27.31 -38.54 -13.11
C ASP A 230 28.13 -39.08 -14.29
N ASP A 231 29.46 -39.02 -14.21
CA ASP A 231 30.34 -39.90 -14.97
C ASP A 231 31.21 -40.64 -13.96
N ASN A 232 30.60 -41.71 -13.43
CA ASN A 232 31.33 -42.90 -13.04
C ASN A 232 31.88 -43.51 -14.33
N SER A 233 33.19 -43.54 -14.46
CA SER A 233 33.86 -44.51 -15.33
C SER A 233 35.13 -44.92 -14.60
N ASP A 234 35.00 -46.02 -13.87
CA ASP A 234 36.09 -46.97 -13.73
C ASP A 234 36.65 -47.26 -15.12
N ASP A 235 37.95 -47.08 -15.32
CA ASP A 235 38.69 -47.91 -16.25
C ASP A 235 40.12 -48.03 -15.75
N ASP A 236 40.41 -49.25 -15.34
CA ASP A 236 41.71 -49.80 -15.04
C ASP A 236 42.62 -49.83 -16.28
N ASN A 237 43.93 -49.82 -15.98
CA ASN A 237 45.02 -50.55 -16.62
C ASN A 237 46.14 -49.69 -17.23
N ASP A 238 47.31 -49.95 -16.63
CA ASP A 238 48.58 -50.30 -17.27
C ASP A 238 49.23 -49.30 -18.23
N ASP A 239 50.38 -48.77 -17.80
CA ASP A 239 51.63 -49.26 -18.37
C ASP A 239 52.84 -48.80 -17.54
N ASP A 240 53.58 -49.79 -17.05
CA ASP A 240 55.01 -49.73 -16.74
C ASP A 240 55.79 -49.22 -17.98
N ASP A 241 56.79 -48.35 -17.82
CA ASP A 241 58.18 -48.69 -18.19
C ASP A 241 59.19 -47.59 -17.77
N ASN A 242 60.41 -48.09 -17.58
CA ASN A 242 61.59 -47.56 -16.95
C ASN A 242 62.29 -46.38 -17.65
N GLY A 243 63.01 -45.59 -16.84
CA GLY A 243 64.05 -44.66 -17.29
C GLY A 243 64.55 -43.73 -16.19
#